data_AF-A0A556W1X7-F1
#
_entry.id   AF-A0A556W1X7-F1
#
_cell.length_a   1.000
_cell.length_b   1.000
_cell.length_c   1.000
_cell.angle_alpha   90.00
_cell.angle_beta   90.00
_cell.angle_gamma   90.00
#
_symmetry.space_group_name_H-M   'P 1'
#
loop_
_entity.id
_entity.type
_entity.pdbx_description
1 polymer ?
#
loop_
_entity_poly.entity_id
_entity_poly.type
_entity_poly.pdbx_seq_one_letter_code
_entity_poly.pdbx_strand_id
1 'polypeptide(L)'
;MITFDLAIIWAGIIGFGIIMYVIMDGFDLGLGILYPFAPDEESRDVMMNSVAPVWDGNETWLVLGGAGLLGAFPLVYSVFLPALYIGVFLMLAGLIFRGISFEFRFKSKKNRHWWNR
;
A
#
# COMPACT_ATOMS: atom_id res chain seq x y z
N MET A 1 1.66 28.22 -29.66
CA MET A 1 1.52 28.02 -28.20
C MET A 1 1.24 26.55 -27.98
N ILE A 2 2.03 25.86 -27.17
CA ILE A 2 1.69 24.49 -26.75
C ILE A 2 0.55 24.61 -25.75
N THR A 3 -0.63 24.11 -26.10
CA THR A 3 -1.76 24.05 -25.17
C THR A 3 -1.55 22.85 -24.25
N PHE A 4 -1.29 23.09 -22.97
CA PHE A 4 -1.16 22.02 -21.98
C PHE A 4 -2.55 21.52 -21.59
N ASP A 5 -2.86 20.28 -21.94
CA ASP A 5 -4.08 19.61 -21.49
C ASP A 5 -3.91 19.11 -20.06
N LEU A 6 -4.50 19.83 -19.11
CA LEU A 6 -4.45 19.50 -17.69
C LEU A 6 -5.04 18.13 -17.40
N ALA A 7 -6.04 17.66 -18.16
CA ALA A 7 -6.61 16.34 -17.96
C ALA A 7 -5.58 15.25 -18.28
N ILE A 8 -4.86 15.36 -19.40
CA ILE A 8 -3.82 14.41 -19.77
C ILE A 8 -2.67 14.43 -18.75
N ILE A 9 -2.26 15.61 -18.29
CA ILE A 9 -1.21 15.74 -17.28
C ILE A 9 -1.62 15.05 -15.97
N TRP A 10 -2.81 15.33 -15.46
CA TRP A 10 -3.31 14.70 -14.23
C TRP A 10 -3.53 13.21 -14.38
N ALA A 11 -4.02 12.75 -15.54
CA ALA A 11 -4.12 11.32 -15.84
C ALA A 11 -2.73 10.65 -15.80
N GLY A 12 -1.69 11.31 -16.33
CA GLY A 12 -0.31 10.85 -16.25
C GLY A 12 0.22 10.78 -14.82
N ILE A 13 -0.03 11.81 -14.00
CA ILE A 13 0.40 11.85 -12.58
C ILE A 13 -0.29 10.74 -11.78
N ILE A 14 -1.61 10.59 -11.93
CA ILE A 14 -2.39 9.57 -11.23
C ILE A 14 -1.96 8.16 -11.69
N GLY A 15 -1.82 7.96 -13.01
CA GLY A 15 -1.36 6.70 -13.57
C GLY A 15 0.03 6.32 -13.07
N PHE A 16 0.95 7.28 -13.03
CA PHE A 16 2.27 7.08 -12.41
C PHE A 16 2.16 6.72 -10.93
N GLY A 17 1.32 7.42 -10.17
CA GLY A 17 1.10 7.11 -8.75
C GLY A 17 0.56 5.70 -8.51
N ILE A 18 -0.39 5.25 -9.33
CA ILE A 18 -0.92 3.88 -9.26
C ILE A 18 0.17 2.85 -9.59
N ILE A 19 0.97 3.09 -10.64
CA ILE A 19 2.08 2.20 -11.00
C ILE A 19 3.11 2.12 -9.86
N MET A 20 3.47 3.26 -9.28
CA MET A 20 4.40 3.31 -8.14
C MET A 20 3.84 2.57 -6.93
N TYR A 21 2.54 2.73 -6.62
CA TYR A 21 1.88 1.95 -5.57
C TYR A 21 2.02 0.44 -5.83
N VAL A 22 1.67 -0.01 -7.04
CA VAL A 22 1.74 -1.44 -7.40
C VAL A 22 3.16 -1.99 -7.30
N ILE A 23 4.18 -1.23 -7.68
CA ILE A 23 5.58 -1.66 -7.62
C ILE A 23 6.10 -1.66 -6.19
N MET A 24 5.94 -0.54 -5.48
CA MET A 24 6.55 -0.34 -4.17
C MET A 24 5.78 -1.07 -3.07
N ASP A 25 4.47 -0.84 -2.96
CA ASP A 25 3.64 -1.53 -1.97
C ASP A 25 3.45 -3.01 -2.32
N GLY A 26 3.52 -3.36 -3.62
CA GLY A 26 3.51 -4.76 -4.06
C GLY A 26 4.70 -5.57 -3.55
N PHE A 27 5.87 -4.95 -3.38
CA PHE A 27 7.01 -5.58 -2.69
C PHE A 27 6.69 -5.83 -1.21
N ASP A 28 6.10 -4.87 -0.51
CA ASP A 28 5.74 -4.99 0.91
C ASP A 28 4.70 -6.09 1.14
N LEU A 29 3.65 -6.12 0.31
CA LEU A 29 2.61 -7.14 0.32
C LEU A 29 3.19 -8.52 -0.05
N GLY A 30 4.08 -8.56 -1.04
CA GLY A 30 4.79 -9.77 -1.43
C GLY A 30 5.63 -10.35 -0.29
N LEU A 31 6.36 -9.50 0.45
CA LEU A 31 7.07 -9.91 1.66
C LEU A 31 6.11 -10.44 2.71
N GLY A 32 4.97 -9.79 2.96
CA GLY A 32 3.95 -10.26 3.89
C GLY A 32 3.40 -11.65 3.53
N ILE A 33 3.20 -11.94 2.24
CA ILE A 33 2.77 -13.27 1.76
C ILE A 33 3.86 -14.32 1.96
N LEU A 34 5.13 -13.97 1.70
CA LEU A 34 6.26 -14.88 1.81
C LEU A 34 6.73 -15.08 3.27
N TYR A 35 6.38 -14.16 4.17
CA TYR A 35 6.86 -14.10 5.54
C TYR A 35 6.64 -15.40 6.35
N PRO A 36 5.48 -16.08 6.30
CA PRO A 36 5.28 -17.34 7.01
C PRO A 36 6.18 -18.48 6.51
N PHE A 37 6.61 -18.41 5.25
CA PHE A 37 7.44 -19.42 4.59
C PHE A 37 8.95 -19.21 4.77
N ALA A 38 9.34 -18.14 5.46
CA ALA A 38 10.74 -17.89 5.77
C ALA A 38 11.35 -19.05 6.59
N PRO A 39 12.58 -19.49 6.28
CA PRO A 39 13.17 -20.72 6.82
C PRO A 39 13.48 -20.63 8.32
N ASP A 40 13.81 -19.45 8.83
CA ASP A 40 14.22 -19.21 10.21
C ASP A 40 13.86 -17.79 10.68
N GLU A 41 14.01 -17.53 11.98
CA GLU A 41 13.63 -16.25 12.59
C GLU A 41 14.59 -15.10 12.22
N GLU A 42 15.86 -15.38 11.91
CA GLU A 42 16.82 -14.37 11.44
C GLU A 42 16.43 -13.90 10.03
N SER A 43 16.08 -14.83 9.14
CA SER A 43 15.51 -14.53 7.83
C SER A 43 14.24 -13.65 7.92
N ARG A 44 13.34 -13.96 8.87
CA ARG A 44 12.15 -13.13 9.13
C ARG A 44 12.48 -11.73 9.61
N ASP A 45 13.48 -11.60 10.46
CA ASP A 45 13.94 -10.30 10.95
C ASP A 45 14.59 -9.49 9.83
N VAL A 46 15.39 -10.11 8.95
CA VAL A 46 15.93 -9.46 7.74
C VAL A 46 14.81 -8.99 6.80
N MET A 47 13.82 -9.84 6.53
CA MET A 47 12.66 -9.47 5.70
C MET A 47 11.95 -8.23 6.26
N MET A 48 11.65 -8.22 7.57
CA MET A 48 10.97 -7.09 8.21
C MET A 48 11.82 -5.81 8.23
N ASN A 49 13.12 -5.94 8.48
CA ASN A 49 14.02 -4.78 8.49
C ASN A 49 14.19 -4.15 7.11
N SER A 50 13.95 -4.91 6.03
CA SER A 50 14.02 -4.38 4.66
C SER A 50 12.84 -3.45 4.31
N VAL A 51 11.67 -3.67 4.91
CA VAL A 51 10.42 -2.96 4.60
C VAL A 51 10.06 -1.87 5.60
N ALA A 52 10.45 -2.05 6.87
CA ALA A 52 10.17 -1.13 7.98
C ALA A 52 10.49 0.37 7.71
N PRO A 53 11.57 0.75 6.99
CA PRO A 53 11.86 2.17 6.76
C PRO A 53 11.06 2.81 5.62
N VAL A 54 10.39 2.04 4.76
CA VAL A 54 9.82 2.54 3.50
C VAL A 54 8.30 2.34 3.36
N TRP A 55 7.72 1.38 4.07
CA TRP A 55 6.32 0.98 3.88
C TRP A 55 5.31 2.12 4.04
N ASP A 56 5.48 2.98 5.04
CA ASP A 56 4.58 4.12 5.28
C ASP A 56 4.63 5.11 4.10
N GLY A 57 5.81 5.29 3.50
CA GLY A 57 5.97 6.05 2.27
C GLY A 57 5.27 5.40 1.08
N ASN A 58 5.30 4.07 0.98
CA ASN A 58 4.68 3.33 -0.13
C ASN A 58 3.16 3.49 -0.16
N GLU A 59 2.50 3.55 1.00
CA GLU A 59 1.06 3.78 1.11
C GLU A 59 0.64 5.16 0.58
N THR A 60 1.51 6.16 0.62
CA THR A 60 1.19 7.52 0.13
C THR A 60 0.87 7.56 -1.37
N TRP A 61 1.40 6.62 -2.16
CA TRP A 61 1.09 6.51 -3.58
C TRP A 61 -0.38 6.15 -3.84
N LEU A 62 -0.95 5.29 -2.99
CA LEU A 62 -2.38 4.96 -3.04
C LEU A 62 -3.23 6.19 -2.72
N VAL A 63 -2.82 6.97 -1.71
CA VAL A 63 -3.50 8.21 -1.32
C VAL A 63 -3.48 9.22 -2.46
N LEU A 64 -2.33 9.40 -3.14
CA LEU A 64 -2.22 10.24 -4.32
C LEU A 64 -3.18 9.77 -5.44
N GLY A 65 -3.26 8.47 -5.68
CA GLY A 65 -4.20 7.91 -6.66
C GLY A 65 -5.66 8.24 -6.33
N GLY A 66 -6.08 7.96 -5.09
CA GLY A 66 -7.45 8.21 -4.64
C GLY A 66 -7.83 9.69 -4.59
N ALA A 67 -6.99 10.51 -3.96
CA ALA A 67 -7.22 11.96 -3.86
C ALA A 67 -7.11 12.65 -5.23
N GLY A 68 -6.16 12.20 -6.07
CA GLY A 68 -6.00 12.68 -7.43
C GLY A 68 -7.22 12.40 -8.30
N LEU A 69 -7.79 11.18 -8.21
CA LEU A 69 -9.04 10.86 -8.90
C LEU A 69 -10.19 11.73 -8.42
N LEU A 70 -10.34 11.95 -7.11
CA LEU A 70 -11.38 12.82 -6.58
C LEU A 70 -11.24 14.27 -7.08
N GLY A 71 -10.02 14.81 -7.11
CA GLY A 71 -9.75 16.20 -7.50
C GLY A 71 -9.80 16.45 -9.00
N ALA A 72 -9.17 15.59 -9.80
CA ALA A 72 -9.04 15.78 -11.26
C ALA A 72 -10.14 15.08 -12.07
N PHE A 73 -10.72 13.98 -11.55
CA PHE A 73 -11.70 13.14 -12.25
C PHE A 73 -12.87 12.71 -11.34
N PRO A 74 -13.63 13.65 -10.77
CA PRO A 74 -14.65 13.35 -9.76
C PRO A 74 -15.73 12.37 -10.25
N LEU A 75 -16.04 12.37 -11.55
CA LEU A 75 -16.98 11.41 -12.15
C LEU A 75 -16.42 9.98 -12.14
N VAL A 76 -15.13 9.79 -12.41
CA VAL A 76 -14.50 8.47 -12.33
C VAL A 76 -14.51 7.99 -10.89
N TYR A 77 -14.13 8.86 -9.95
CA TYR A 77 -14.14 8.56 -8.52
C TYR A 77 -15.53 8.13 -8.02
N SER A 78 -16.57 8.90 -8.36
CA SER A 78 -17.95 8.64 -7.89
C SER A 78 -18.59 7.40 -8.51
N VAL A 79 -18.12 6.96 -9.68
CA VAL A 79 -18.57 5.70 -10.29
C VAL A 79 -17.79 4.51 -9.74
N PHE A 80 -16.46 4.63 -9.62
CA PHE A 80 -15.59 3.51 -9.25
C PHE A 80 -15.68 3.16 -7.77
N LEU A 81 -15.68 4.16 -6.88
CA LEU A 81 -15.64 3.89 -5.44
C LEU A 81 -16.87 3.10 -4.95
N PRO A 82 -18.12 3.41 -5.35
CA PRO A 82 -19.26 2.58 -4.99
C PRO A 82 -19.23 1.21 -5.65
N ALA A 83 -18.82 1.11 -6.92
CA ALA A 83 -18.73 -0.16 -7.64
C ALA A 83 -17.71 -1.12 -7.01
N LEU A 84 -16.62 -0.58 -6.46
CA LEU A 84 -15.53 -1.34 -5.83
C LEU A 84 -15.55 -1.24 -4.31
N TYR A 85 -16.64 -0.76 -3.70
CA TYR A 85 -16.69 -0.39 -2.28
C TYR A 85 -16.16 -1.48 -1.36
N ILE A 86 -16.66 -2.71 -1.52
CA ILE A 86 -16.24 -3.84 -0.68
C ILE A 86 -14.77 -4.21 -0.91
N GLY A 87 -14.29 -4.14 -2.16
CA GLY A 87 -12.90 -4.44 -2.50
C GLY A 87 -11.94 -3.42 -1.91
N VAL A 88 -12.24 -2.12 -2.08
CA VAL A 88 -11.46 -1.02 -1.50
C VAL A 88 -11.49 -1.09 0.03
N PHE A 89 -12.65 -1.37 0.63
CA PHE A 89 -12.77 -1.53 2.08
C PHE A 89 -11.89 -2.65 2.61
N LEU A 90 -11.95 -3.85 2.00
CA LEU A 90 -11.13 -4.99 2.42
C LEU A 90 -9.63 -4.72 2.23
N MET A 91 -9.25 -4.06 1.13
CA MET A 91 -7.87 -3.64 0.89
C MET A 91 -7.39 -2.69 1.99
N LEU A 92 -8.13 -1.63 2.28
CA LEU A 92 -7.77 -0.67 3.34
C LEU A 92 -7.72 -1.32 4.72
N ALA A 93 -8.67 -2.20 5.05
CA ALA A 93 -8.64 -2.96 6.29
C ALA A 93 -7.37 -3.81 6.39
N GLY A 94 -6.97 -4.49 5.30
CA GLY A 94 -5.73 -5.25 5.23
C GLY A 94 -4.48 -4.39 5.46
N LEU A 95 -4.41 -3.22 4.84
CA LEU A 95 -3.29 -2.27 5.02
C LEU A 95 -3.20 -1.78 6.48
N ILE A 96 -4.33 -1.48 7.11
CA ILE A 96 -4.36 -1.10 8.54
C ILE A 96 -3.82 -2.24 9.42
N PHE A 97 -4.28 -3.47 9.19
CA PHE A 97 -3.79 -4.63 9.95
C PHE A 97 -2.29 -4.88 9.72
N ARG A 98 -1.78 -4.64 8.51
CA ARG A 98 -0.35 -4.72 8.20
C ARG A 98 0.45 -3.73 9.04
N GLY A 99 0.05 -2.45 9.05
CA GLY A 99 0.72 -1.41 9.83
C GLY A 99 0.76 -1.74 11.33
N ILE A 100 -0.37 -2.22 11.88
CA ILE A 100 -0.46 -2.69 13.27
C ILE A 100 0.50 -3.87 13.50
N SER A 101 0.51 -4.87 12.61
CA SER A 101 1.35 -6.06 12.78
C SER A 101 2.85 -5.72 12.79
N PHE A 102 3.27 -4.76 11.95
CA PHE A 102 4.65 -4.26 11.95
C PHE A 102 5.01 -3.57 13.27
N GLU A 103 4.18 -2.63 13.74
CA GLU A 103 4.50 -1.86 14.96
C GLU A 103 4.50 -2.73 16.23
N PHE A 104 3.55 -3.67 16.34
CA PHE A 104 3.45 -4.56 17.50
C PHE A 104 4.54 -5.63 17.55
N ARG A 105 5.08 -6.07 16.40
CA ARG A 105 6.22 -7.00 16.34
C ARG A 105 7.47 -6.42 17.01
N PHE A 106 7.79 -5.15 16.77
CA PHE A 106 8.98 -4.50 17.35
C PHE A 106 8.86 -4.32 18.87
N LYS A 107 7.64 -4.23 19.41
CA LYS A 107 7.39 -3.99 20.85
C LYS A 107 7.21 -5.27 21.69
N SER A 108 6.88 -6.42 21.09
CA SER A 108 6.57 -7.65 21.84
C SER A 108 7.73 -8.65 21.91
N LYS A 109 8.44 -8.68 23.03
CA LYS A 109 9.42 -9.77 23.35
C LYS A 109 8.78 -11.05 23.91
N LYS A 110 7.51 -11.01 24.36
CA LYS A 110 6.89 -12.11 25.15
C LYS A 110 5.82 -12.91 24.40
N ASN A 111 5.29 -12.40 23.28
CA ASN A 111 4.18 -13.02 22.52
C ASN A 111 4.45 -13.08 20.99
N ARG A 112 5.71 -13.27 20.59
CA ARG A 112 6.17 -13.25 19.19
C ARG A 112 5.46 -14.29 18.29
N HIS A 113 4.98 -15.40 18.85
CA HIS A 113 4.33 -16.48 18.10
C HIS A 113 2.99 -16.11 17.46
N TRP A 114 2.20 -15.21 18.07
CA TRP A 114 0.90 -14.79 17.54
C TRP A 114 1.01 -13.76 16.42
N TRP A 115 2.13 -13.03 16.36
CA TRP A 115 2.42 -12.03 15.32
C TRP A 115 3.26 -12.59 14.17
N ASN A 116 3.58 -13.88 14.21
CA ASN A 116 4.27 -14.61 13.13
C ASN A 116 3.27 -15.28 12.15
N ARG A 117 1.96 -15.11 12.35
CA ARG A 117 0.90 -15.73 11.55
C ARG A 117 0.06 -14.68 10.83
#